data_AF-A0AAT9QK78-F1
#
_entry.id   AF-A0AAT9QK78-F1
#
_cell.length_a   1.000
_cell.length_b   1.000
_cell.length_c   1.000
_cell.angle_alpha   90.00
_cell.angle_beta   90.00
_cell.angle_gamma   90.00
#
_symmetry.space_group_name_H-M   'P 1'
#
loop_
_entity.id
_entity.type
_entity.pdbx_description
1 polymer ?
#
loop_
_entity_poly.entity_id
_entity_poly.type
_entity_poly.pdbx_seq_one_letter_code
_entity_poly.pdbx_strand_id
1 'polypeptide(L)'
;MHIPLPAAVESSASEGQFSITRRGLTAEGGGGEFPLPTFPAYTFVSAGPATVLLHDATEYEVVDGKELALTLLRAVGSISVNVHPLRDEPAASEIPIPGAQEAGTVVDVEYAVIASAQGYRDADAVQARRPLQRSRPGRPRPGSPGRLGSSTHGRTAAQG
;
A
#
# COMPACT_ATOMS: atom_id res chain seq x y z
N MET A 1 1.15 -1.95 8.64
CA MET A 1 2.05 -0.87 9.12
C MET A 1 1.19 0.20 9.75
N HIS A 2 1.50 0.63 10.97
CA HIS A 2 0.70 1.64 11.68
C HIS A 2 1.47 2.96 11.76
N ILE A 3 0.85 4.05 11.32
CA ILE A 3 1.36 5.40 11.46
C ILE A 3 0.52 6.09 12.56
N PRO A 4 1.10 6.39 13.73
CA PRO A 4 0.37 7.06 14.80
C PRO A 4 0.02 8.50 14.41
N LEU A 5 -1.19 8.93 14.77
CA LEU A 5 -1.66 10.29 14.57
C LEU A 5 -1.49 11.08 15.87
N PRO A 6 -1.02 12.35 15.80
CA PRO A 6 -0.82 13.18 16.99
C PRO A 6 -2.14 13.66 17.63
N ALA A 7 -3.26 13.51 16.92
CA ALA A 7 -4.60 13.81 17.40
C ALA A 7 -5.61 12.89 16.73
N ALA A 8 -6.76 12.68 17.39
CA ALA A 8 -7.84 11.89 16.82
C ALA A 8 -8.41 12.57 15.56
N VAL A 9 -8.75 11.78 14.54
CA VAL A 9 -9.35 12.23 13.28
C VAL A 9 -10.66 11.50 13.04
N GLU A 10 -11.57 12.15 12.31
CA GLU A 10 -12.89 11.60 11.98
C GLU A 10 -13.00 11.13 10.52
N SER A 11 -11.96 11.39 9.72
CA SER A 11 -11.94 11.05 8.29
C SER A 11 -10.53 10.92 7.73
N SER A 12 -10.46 10.26 6.59
CA SER A 12 -9.30 10.18 5.73
C SER A 12 -9.60 10.77 4.35
N ALA A 13 -8.55 11.09 3.60
CA ALA A 13 -8.60 11.46 2.20
C ALA A 13 -7.58 10.65 1.42
N SER A 14 -8.02 9.84 0.45
CA SER A 14 -7.13 9.13 -0.46
C SER A 14 -7.36 9.53 -1.90
N GLU A 15 -6.29 9.47 -2.69
CA GLU A 15 -6.43 9.64 -4.13
C GLU A 15 -7.14 8.44 -4.73
N GLY A 16 -8.15 8.73 -5.56
CA GLY A 16 -8.83 7.79 -6.43
C GLY A 16 -8.68 8.20 -7.89
N GLN A 17 -9.49 7.63 -8.75
CA GLN A 17 -9.45 7.92 -10.19
C GLN A 17 -9.85 9.38 -10.45
N PHE A 18 -8.85 10.20 -10.79
CA PHE A 18 -8.98 11.64 -11.11
C PHE A 18 -9.61 12.50 -10.01
N SER A 19 -9.64 12.02 -8.76
CA SER A 19 -10.28 12.71 -7.65
C SER A 19 -9.66 12.33 -6.31
N ILE A 20 -9.92 13.14 -5.29
CA ILE A 20 -9.55 12.83 -3.91
C ILE A 20 -10.84 12.49 -3.18
N THR A 21 -10.95 11.24 -2.73
CA THR A 21 -12.14 10.75 -2.03
C THR A 21 -11.93 10.88 -0.52
N ARG A 22 -12.83 11.60 0.14
CA ARG A 22 -12.92 11.67 1.59
C ARG A 22 -13.81 10.56 2.12
N ARG A 23 -13.39 9.91 3.20
CA ARG A 23 -14.15 8.83 3.84
C ARG A 23 -14.14 9.01 5.35
N GLY A 24 -15.26 8.71 5.99
CA GLY A 24 -15.34 8.65 7.46
C GLY A 24 -14.66 7.39 8.01
N LEU A 25 -14.79 7.18 9.31
CA LEU A 25 -14.27 5.98 9.99
C LEU A 25 -15.17 4.74 9.86
N THR A 26 -16.32 4.88 9.23
CA THR A 26 -17.31 3.82 9.04
C THR A 26 -17.49 3.54 7.56
N ALA A 27 -17.78 2.28 7.23
CA ALA A 27 -18.24 1.88 5.90
C ALA A 27 -19.75 1.70 5.88
N GLU A 28 -20.34 1.87 4.71
CA GLU A 28 -21.73 1.47 4.47
C GLU A 28 -21.80 -0.06 4.44
N GLY A 29 -22.82 -0.60 5.10
CA GLY A 29 -23.17 -2.03 5.04
C GLY A 29 -24.44 -2.24 4.22
N GLY A 30 -24.88 -3.49 4.14
CA GLY A 30 -26.14 -3.84 3.46
C GLY A 30 -26.07 -5.21 2.79
N GLY A 31 -27.24 -5.76 2.45
CA GLY A 31 -27.30 -7.06 1.75
C GLY A 31 -26.68 -8.22 2.52
N GLY A 32 -26.67 -8.16 3.86
CA GLY A 32 -26.05 -9.17 4.71
C GLY A 32 -24.53 -9.05 4.84
N GLU A 33 -23.89 -8.03 4.24
CA GLU A 33 -22.45 -7.79 4.37
C GLU A 33 -22.13 -6.91 5.59
N PHE A 34 -21.10 -7.31 6.35
CA PHE A 34 -20.58 -6.53 7.46
C PHE A 34 -19.70 -5.37 6.93
N PRO A 35 -19.95 -4.12 7.35
CA PRO A 35 -19.19 -2.97 6.86
C PRO A 35 -17.76 -2.98 7.40
N LEU A 36 -16.79 -3.09 6.49
CA LEU A 36 -15.37 -2.95 6.82
C LEU A 36 -14.84 -1.60 6.32
N PRO A 37 -14.40 -0.69 7.21
CA PRO A 37 -13.83 0.61 6.83
C PRO A 37 -12.39 0.52 6.31
N THR A 38 -12.10 -0.51 5.52
CA THR A 38 -10.86 -0.71 4.79
C THR A 38 -11.03 -0.20 3.37
N PHE A 39 -10.26 0.81 2.98
CA PHE A 39 -10.44 1.54 1.74
C PHE A 39 -9.20 1.47 0.85
N PRO A 40 -9.36 1.57 -0.48
CA PRO A 40 -8.22 1.63 -1.38
C PRO A 40 -7.53 3.01 -1.36
N ALA A 41 -6.21 2.99 -1.52
CA ALA A 41 -5.39 4.16 -1.81
C ALA A 41 -4.38 3.80 -2.91
N TYR A 42 -4.30 4.63 -3.95
CA TYR A 42 -3.43 4.37 -5.10
C TYR A 42 -2.06 5.01 -4.94
N THR A 43 -2.03 6.30 -4.68
CA THR A 43 -0.78 7.07 -4.70
C THR A 43 -0.51 7.86 -3.43
N PHE A 44 -1.56 8.19 -2.68
CA PHE A 44 -1.42 8.67 -1.32
C PHE A 44 -2.71 8.46 -0.53
N VAL A 45 -2.55 8.49 0.78
CA VAL A 45 -3.64 8.62 1.75
C VAL A 45 -3.22 9.61 2.83
N SER A 46 -4.17 10.40 3.33
CA SER A 46 -3.96 11.38 4.39
C SER A 46 -5.04 11.24 5.46
N ALA A 47 -4.61 11.32 6.71
CA ALA A 47 -5.46 11.30 7.89
C ALA A 47 -4.92 12.35 8.87
N GLY A 48 -5.65 13.46 9.02
CA GLY A 48 -5.16 14.61 9.77
C GLY A 48 -3.78 15.06 9.29
N PRO A 49 -2.78 15.17 10.18
CA PRO A 49 -1.46 15.68 9.80
C PRO A 49 -0.53 14.63 9.19
N ALA A 50 -0.93 13.36 9.14
CA ALA A 50 -0.14 12.33 8.47
C ALA A 50 -0.61 12.20 7.01
N THR A 51 0.34 12.32 6.07
CA THR A 51 0.12 11.99 4.66
C THR A 51 1.13 10.93 4.25
N VAL A 52 0.64 9.78 3.79
CA VAL A 52 1.49 8.69 3.31
C VAL A 52 1.43 8.65 1.80
N LEU A 53 2.60 8.82 1.18
CA LEU A 53 2.79 8.63 -0.26
C LEU A 53 3.07 7.16 -0.53
N LEU A 54 2.45 6.64 -1.59
CA LEU A 54 2.46 5.23 -1.93
C LEU A 54 3.07 5.03 -3.31
N HIS A 55 3.96 4.04 -3.43
CA HIS A 55 4.42 3.57 -4.72
C HIS A 55 3.34 2.72 -5.39
N ASP A 56 2.79 1.77 -4.62
CA ASP A 56 1.79 0.81 -5.09
C ASP A 56 0.42 1.06 -4.46
N ALA A 57 -0.62 0.67 -5.19
CA ALA A 57 -1.96 0.66 -4.65
C ALA A 57 -2.03 -0.32 -3.47
N THR A 58 -2.65 0.12 -2.37
CA THR A 58 -2.85 -0.70 -1.19
C THR A 58 -4.19 -0.39 -0.51
N GLU A 59 -4.56 -1.23 0.43
CA GLU A 59 -5.64 -0.99 1.37
C GLU A 59 -5.13 -0.23 2.60
N TYR A 60 -5.97 0.64 3.15
CA TYR A 60 -5.73 1.31 4.42
C TYR A 60 -7.00 1.37 5.26
N GLU A 61 -6.82 1.60 6.55
CA GLU A 61 -7.89 1.94 7.47
C GLU A 61 -7.41 2.97 8.50
N VAL A 62 -8.35 3.66 9.13
CA VAL A 62 -8.06 4.54 10.27
C VAL A 62 -8.57 3.87 11.53
N VAL A 63 -7.64 3.38 12.36
CA VAL A 63 -7.94 2.61 13.58
C VAL A 63 -8.27 3.57 14.71
N ASP A 64 -9.50 3.48 15.24
CA ASP A 64 -10.02 4.30 16.35
C ASP A 64 -9.82 5.82 16.21
N GLY A 65 -9.66 6.30 14.98
CA GLY A 65 -9.30 7.70 14.69
C GLY A 65 -7.86 8.08 15.09
N LYS A 66 -7.02 7.15 15.57
CA LYS A 66 -5.72 7.43 16.18
C LYS A 66 -4.53 6.95 15.37
N GLU A 67 -4.74 6.02 14.45
CA GLU A 67 -3.67 5.47 13.62
C GLU A 67 -4.14 5.35 12.19
N LEU A 68 -3.26 5.66 11.24
CA LEU A 68 -3.43 5.31 9.84
C LEU A 68 -2.69 3.99 9.58
N ALA A 69 -3.44 2.93 9.34
CA ALA A 69 -2.88 1.60 9.11
C ALA A 69 -2.88 1.27 7.62
N LEU A 70 -1.73 0.82 7.10
CA LEU A 70 -1.59 0.29 5.75
C LEU A 70 -1.48 -1.24 5.78
N THR A 71 -2.24 -1.90 4.92
CA THR A 71 -2.08 -3.32 4.64
C THR A 71 -0.81 -3.50 3.80
N LEU A 72 0.15 -4.28 4.29
CA LEU A 72 1.38 -4.57 3.52
C LEU A 72 1.23 -5.84 2.67
N LEU A 73 0.49 -6.82 3.20
CA LEU A 73 0.25 -8.11 2.58
C LEU A 73 -1.07 -8.66 3.11
N ARG A 74 -1.87 -9.26 2.23
CA ARG A 74 -3.04 -10.05 2.59
C ARG A 74 -2.93 -11.41 1.91
N ALA A 75 -2.59 -12.42 2.68
CA ALA A 75 -2.51 -13.81 2.23
C ALA A 75 -3.87 -14.50 2.41
N VAL A 76 -4.35 -15.18 1.37
CA VAL A 76 -5.64 -15.88 1.39
C VAL A 76 -5.51 -17.30 0.82
N GLY A 77 -6.39 -18.20 1.26
CA GLY A 77 -6.38 -19.61 0.82
C GLY A 77 -7.45 -19.98 -0.19
N SER A 78 -8.45 -19.13 -0.37
CA SER A 78 -9.61 -19.38 -1.23
C SER A 78 -10.07 -18.08 -1.88
N ILE A 79 -10.58 -18.14 -3.11
CA ILE A 79 -11.19 -16.98 -3.80
C ILE A 79 -12.52 -16.62 -3.15
N SER A 80 -13.28 -17.63 -2.75
CA SER A 80 -14.55 -17.51 -2.04
C SER A 80 -14.66 -18.68 -1.07
N VAL A 81 -15.44 -18.47 -0.01
CA VAL A 81 -15.90 -19.51 0.91
C VAL A 81 -17.41 -19.44 1.03
N ASN A 82 -18.03 -20.61 1.19
CA ASN A 82 -19.49 -20.74 1.28
C ASN A 82 -20.03 -20.19 2.60
N VAL A 83 -19.28 -20.36 3.71
CA VAL A 83 -19.63 -19.83 5.03
C VAL A 83 -18.61 -18.78 5.41
N HIS A 84 -19.06 -17.54 5.61
CA HIS A 84 -18.19 -16.42 5.95
C HIS A 84 -18.77 -15.63 7.14
N PRO A 85 -17.99 -15.35 8.21
CA PRO A 85 -18.52 -14.65 9.39
C PRO A 85 -19.03 -13.23 9.14
N LEU A 86 -18.57 -12.61 8.05
CA LEU A 86 -18.86 -11.21 7.71
C LEU A 86 -19.85 -11.04 6.55
N ARG A 87 -20.44 -12.14 6.04
CA ARG A 87 -21.52 -12.06 5.05
C ARG A 87 -22.46 -13.26 5.11
N ASP A 88 -23.74 -12.99 4.92
CA ASP A 88 -24.78 -14.02 4.99
C ASP A 88 -24.78 -14.96 3.78
N GLU A 89 -24.51 -14.43 2.58
CA GLU A 89 -24.55 -15.19 1.32
C GLU A 89 -23.15 -15.49 0.74
N PRO A 90 -22.97 -16.63 0.05
CA PRO A 90 -21.78 -16.93 -0.74
C PRO A 90 -21.54 -15.91 -1.85
N ALA A 91 -20.31 -15.40 -1.99
CA ALA A 91 -19.94 -14.47 -3.06
C ALA A 91 -19.77 -15.18 -4.41
N ALA A 92 -19.31 -16.44 -4.37
CA ALA A 92 -19.14 -17.33 -5.52
C ALA A 92 -18.88 -18.75 -5.01
N SER A 93 -18.76 -19.71 -5.93
CA SER A 93 -18.29 -21.07 -5.65
C SER A 93 -16.98 -21.07 -4.88
N GLU A 94 -16.87 -21.99 -3.92
CA GLU A 94 -15.64 -22.19 -3.16
C GLU A 94 -14.53 -22.76 -4.04
N ILE A 95 -13.43 -21.99 -4.17
CA ILE A 95 -12.29 -22.33 -5.02
C ILE A 95 -10.99 -22.12 -4.24
N PRO A 96 -10.22 -23.18 -3.95
CA PRO A 96 -8.94 -23.05 -3.25
C PRO A 96 -7.87 -22.42 -4.15
N ILE A 97 -7.05 -21.56 -3.56
CA ILE A 97 -5.91 -20.86 -4.19
C ILE A 97 -4.68 -20.89 -3.28
N PRO A 98 -4.07 -22.08 -3.03
CA PRO A 98 -2.93 -22.19 -2.12
C PRO A 98 -1.73 -21.34 -2.52
N GLY A 99 -1.61 -20.95 -3.80
CA GLY A 99 -0.57 -20.04 -4.29
C GLY A 99 -0.71 -18.60 -3.81
N ALA A 100 -1.90 -18.15 -3.39
CA ALA A 100 -2.14 -16.78 -2.91
C ALA A 100 -1.77 -16.56 -1.43
N GLN A 101 -1.09 -17.54 -0.83
CA GLN A 101 -0.56 -17.43 0.53
C GLN A 101 0.73 -16.62 0.61
N GLU A 102 1.40 -16.39 -0.53
CA GLU A 102 2.68 -15.67 -0.63
C GLU A 102 3.78 -16.25 0.28
N ALA A 103 3.71 -17.55 0.58
CA ALA A 103 4.66 -18.23 1.45
C ALA A 103 6.06 -18.26 0.81
N GLY A 104 7.03 -17.65 1.49
CA GLY A 104 8.40 -17.51 1.01
C GLY A 104 8.61 -16.40 -0.03
N THR A 105 7.58 -15.62 -0.35
CA THR A 105 7.70 -14.43 -1.21
C THR A 105 8.37 -13.30 -0.44
N VAL A 106 9.40 -12.69 -1.03
CA VAL A 106 9.93 -11.39 -0.56
C VAL A 106 9.01 -10.29 -1.08
N VAL A 107 8.39 -9.55 -0.17
CA VAL A 107 7.49 -8.44 -0.47
C VAL A 107 8.19 -7.13 -0.16
N ASP A 108 8.50 -6.37 -1.21
CA ASP A 108 9.09 -5.03 -1.10
C ASP A 108 7.99 -3.98 -1.10
N VAL A 109 7.90 -3.19 -0.03
CA VAL A 109 6.93 -2.09 0.08
C VAL A 109 7.66 -0.76 0.22
N GLU A 110 7.36 0.17 -0.68
CA GLU A 110 7.95 1.51 -0.70
C GLU A 110 6.86 2.57 -0.44
N TYR A 111 7.05 3.36 0.62
CA TYR A 111 6.17 4.45 0.99
C TYR A 111 6.97 5.55 1.69
N ALA A 112 6.41 6.76 1.74
CA ALA A 112 6.99 7.88 2.48
C ALA A 112 5.92 8.56 3.33
N VAL A 113 6.29 9.02 4.52
CA VAL A 113 5.38 9.73 5.43
C VAL A 113 5.77 11.21 5.48
N ILE A 114 4.80 12.08 5.18
CA ILE A 114 4.91 13.52 5.30
C ILE A 114 4.03 13.97 6.47
N ALA A 115 4.65 14.61 7.46
CA ALA A 115 3.93 15.32 8.49
C ALA A 115 3.62 16.75 8.01
N SER A 116 2.33 17.09 7.87
CA SER A 116 1.85 18.39 7.39
C SER A 116 0.61 18.82 8.15
N ALA A 117 0.58 20.05 8.67
CA ALA A 117 -0.46 20.49 9.61
C ALA A 117 -1.89 20.47 9.03
N GLN A 118 -2.08 20.75 7.74
CA GLN A 118 -3.37 20.67 7.05
C GLN A 118 -3.44 19.49 6.05
N GLY A 119 -2.67 18.43 6.34
CA GLY A 119 -2.73 17.14 5.66
C GLY A 119 -2.24 17.18 4.23
N TYR A 120 -2.92 16.47 3.33
CA TYR A 120 -2.47 16.30 1.94
C TYR A 120 -2.32 17.59 1.13
N ARG A 121 -2.99 18.70 1.53
CA ARG A 121 -2.95 19.97 0.81
C ARG A 121 -1.60 20.67 0.96
N ASP A 122 -1.14 20.89 2.19
CA ASP A 122 0.16 21.55 2.40
C ASP A 122 1.33 20.58 2.28
N ALA A 123 1.07 19.27 2.32
CA ALA A 123 2.04 18.28 1.90
C ALA A 123 2.32 18.32 0.38
N ASP A 124 1.53 19.07 -0.40
CA ASP A 124 1.51 19.05 -1.87
C ASP A 124 1.57 17.60 -2.40
N ALA A 125 0.75 16.73 -1.82
CA ALA A 125 0.89 15.28 -1.95
C ALA A 125 0.89 14.79 -3.40
N VAL A 126 0.14 15.50 -4.27
CA VAL A 126 0.04 15.22 -5.70
C VAL A 126 1.38 15.43 -6.41
N GLN A 127 2.17 16.44 -6.02
CA GLN A 127 3.50 16.66 -6.60
C GLN A 127 4.58 15.86 -5.86
N ALA A 128 4.50 15.79 -4.53
CA ALA A 128 5.46 15.11 -3.67
C ALA A 128 5.60 13.61 -3.99
N ARG A 129 4.56 12.98 -4.56
CA ARG A 129 4.61 11.57 -5.00
C ARG A 129 5.53 11.29 -6.20
N ARG A 130 5.86 12.30 -7.00
CA ARG A 130 6.54 12.09 -8.31
C ARG A 130 7.87 11.34 -8.23
N PRO A 131 8.75 11.57 -7.22
CA PRO A 131 9.99 10.81 -7.09
C PRO A 131 9.73 9.33 -6.83
N LEU A 132 8.73 9.01 -6.00
CA LEU A 132 8.35 7.64 -5.62
C LEU A 132 7.89 6.82 -6.84
N GLN A 133 7.16 7.43 -7.77
CA GLN A 133 6.72 6.74 -9.00
C GLN A 133 7.86 6.41 -9.98
N ARG A 134 9.05 6.99 -9.79
CA ARG A 134 10.22 6.76 -10.67
C ARG A 134 11.17 5.71 -10.12
N SER A 135 10.93 5.19 -8.92
CA SER A 135 11.89 4.40 -8.13
C SER A 135 12.19 3.00 -8.64
N ARG A 136 11.41 2.40 -9.55
CA ARG A 136 11.62 0.98 -9.92
C ARG A 136 12.55 0.76 -11.12
N PRO A 137 13.82 0.36 -10.92
CA PRO A 137 14.51 -0.43 -11.93
C PRO A 137 13.78 -1.76 -12.11
N GLY A 138 13.65 -2.24 -13.36
CA GLY A 138 12.92 -3.46 -13.66
C GLY A 138 13.40 -4.65 -12.83
N ARG A 139 12.46 -5.40 -12.23
CA ARG A 139 12.76 -6.62 -11.47
C ARG A 139 13.53 -7.59 -12.40
N PRO A 140 14.69 -8.13 -11.98
CA PRO A 140 15.35 -9.18 -12.75
C PRO A 140 14.38 -10.36 -12.92
N ARG A 141 14.26 -10.90 -14.14
CA ARG A 141 13.44 -12.09 -14.37
C ARG A 141 14.00 -13.25 -13.54
N PRO A 142 13.14 -14.02 -12.84
CA PRO A 142 13.57 -15.26 -12.21
C PRO A 142 14.29 -16.14 -13.23
N GLY A 143 15.55 -16.51 -12.95
CA GLY A 143 16.37 -17.35 -13.85
C GLY A 143 17.30 -16.61 -14.83
N SER A 144 17.45 -15.28 -14.75
CA SER A 144 18.47 -14.60 -15.55
C SER A 144 19.87 -14.82 -14.94
N PRO A 145 20.84 -15.41 -15.66
CA PRO A 145 22.20 -15.52 -15.15
C PRO A 145 22.77 -14.10 -14.96
N GLY A 146 23.20 -13.80 -13.73
CA GLY A 146 23.76 -12.50 -13.37
C GLY A 146 24.88 -12.12 -14.33
N ARG A 147 24.78 -10.93 -14.93
CA ARG A 147 25.85 -10.36 -15.75
C ARG A 147 27.02 -10.08 -14.80
N LEU A 148 28.04 -10.94 -14.79
CA LEU A 148 29.30 -10.65 -14.08
C LEU A 148 29.85 -9.33 -14.63
N GLY A 149 30.02 -8.35 -13.74
CA GLY A 149 30.68 -7.09 -14.06
C GLY A 149 32.11 -7.36 -14.52
N SER A 150 32.47 -6.86 -15.70
CA SER A 150 33.83 -6.86 -16.20
C SER A 150 34.68 -5.97 -15.30
N SER A 151 35.63 -6.55 -14.57
CA SER A 151 36.64 -5.81 -13.82
C SER A 151 37.68 -5.23 -14.79
N THR A 152 37.57 -3.94 -15.08
CA THR A 152 38.66 -3.18 -15.69
C THR A 152 39.79 -3.05 -14.68
N HIS A 153 40.85 -3.86 -14.86
CA HIS A 153 42.14 -3.67 -14.20
C HIS A 153 42.78 -2.36 -14.69
N GLY A 154 42.80 -1.34 -13.83
CA GLY A 154 43.62 -0.16 -14.01
C GLY A 154 45.10 -0.54 -13.89
N ARG A 155 45.87 -0.31 -14.96
CA ARG A 155 47.33 -0.42 -14.92
C ARG A 155 47.91 0.80 -14.21
N THR A 156 48.69 0.53 -13.18
CA THR A 156 49.56 1.46 -12.46
C THR A 156 50.54 2.11 -13.44
N ALA A 157 50.54 3.44 -13.54
CA ALA A 157 51.62 4.20 -14.16
C ALA A 157 52.72 4.40 -13.11
N ALA A 158 53.90 3.86 -13.37
CA ALA A 158 55.10 4.09 -12.59
C ALA A 158 55.63 5.51 -12.83
N GLN A 159 56.10 6.12 -11.75
CA GLN A 159 56.90 7.35 -11.76
C GLN A 159 58.27 7.06 -12.38
N GLY A 160 58.75 7.99 -13.20
CA GLY A 160 60.07 8.00 -13.83
C GLY A 160 60.19 9.22 -14.73
#